data_AF-A0A382IV88-F1
#
_entry.id   AF-A0A382IV88-F1
#
_cell.length_a   1.000
_cell.length_b   1.000
_cell.length_c   1.000
_cell.angle_alpha   90.00
_cell.angle_beta   90.00
_cell.angle_gamma   90.00
#
_symmetry.space_group_name_H-M   'P 1'
#
loop_
_entity.id
_entity.type
_entity.pdbx_description
1 polymer ?
#
loop_
_entity_poly.entity_id
_entity_poly.type
_entity_poly.pdbx_seq_one_letter_code
_entity_poly.pdbx_strand_id
1 'polypeptide(L)'
;MKYKTIPYFSIILILLIPANAFGDLDLVLLQEDLFGIRAPVNISVDLPIFTDADKIVIYGNVSIETILQVMIIDPDEKVILNKDVTIQAGDFTYDIVIGDYDLGRSGHYYISVSYNESEITKQFFYDSGHNVNPMKVDSGIESLTESDQITIFAIAAIIIIGALIFLARGSFIRKKTEYDIGEWESKKNRDYEKYHSEW
;
A
#
# COMPACT_ATOMS: atom_id res chain seq x y z
N MET A 1 -45.73 -25.62 33.09
CA MET A 1 -44.28 -25.88 33.28
C MET A 1 -43.94 -27.19 32.57
N LYS A 2 -43.12 -27.14 31.51
CA LYS A 2 -42.65 -28.33 30.77
C LYS A 2 -41.16 -28.46 31.06
N TYR A 3 -40.77 -29.46 31.84
CA TYR A 3 -39.36 -29.77 32.11
C TYR A 3 -38.84 -30.64 30.97
N LYS A 4 -37.77 -30.20 30.31
CA LYS A 4 -37.08 -30.94 29.25
C LYS A 4 -36.05 -31.85 29.94
N THR A 5 -36.32 -33.15 29.99
CA THR A 5 -35.41 -34.14 30.59
C THR A 5 -34.20 -34.31 29.67
N ILE A 6 -33.02 -33.93 30.14
CA ILE A 6 -31.75 -34.17 29.46
C ILE A 6 -31.32 -35.61 29.81
N PRO A 7 -31.04 -36.50 28.85
CA PRO A 7 -30.58 -37.84 29.16
C PRO A 7 -29.08 -37.81 29.50
N TYR A 8 -28.75 -37.94 30.78
CA TYR A 8 -27.40 -38.22 31.29
C TYR A 8 -26.87 -39.61 30.90
N PHE A 9 -27.57 -40.33 30.03
CA PHE A 9 -27.32 -41.74 29.71
C PHE A 9 -26.10 -41.96 28.80
N SER A 10 -25.65 -40.93 28.07
CA SER A 10 -24.53 -41.08 27.12
C SER A 10 -23.14 -40.98 27.79
N ILE A 11 -23.03 -40.32 28.95
CA ILE A 11 -21.73 -40.10 29.61
C ILE A 11 -21.26 -41.35 30.38
N ILE A 12 -22.19 -42.18 30.87
CA ILE A 12 -21.86 -43.36 31.68
C ILE A 12 -21.39 -44.55 30.83
N LEU A 13 -21.79 -44.62 29.54
CA LEU A 13 -21.47 -45.76 28.68
C LEU A 13 -19.97 -45.88 28.36
N ILE A 14 -19.22 -44.77 28.39
CA ILE A 14 -17.77 -44.76 28.17
C ILE A 14 -17.00 -45.32 29.38
N LEU A 15 -17.58 -45.30 30.58
CA LEU A 15 -16.93 -45.74 31.81
C LEU A 15 -17.02 -47.26 32.06
N LEU A 16 -17.81 -47.99 31.26
CA LEU A 16 -18.13 -49.41 31.49
C LEU A 16 -17.49 -50.38 30.49
N ILE A 17 -16.54 -49.93 29.67
CA ILE A 17 -15.82 -50.82 28.76
C ILE A 17 -14.69 -51.51 29.54
N PRO A 18 -14.65 -52.85 29.62
CA PRO A 18 -13.57 -53.57 30.27
C PRO A 18 -12.24 -53.28 29.57
N ALA A 19 -11.22 -52.87 30.33
CA ALA A 19 -9.91 -52.39 29.87
C ALA A 19 -9.10 -53.39 29.01
N ASN A 20 -9.61 -54.59 28.84
CA ASN A 20 -9.03 -55.72 28.12
C ASN A 20 -9.75 -56.05 26.79
N ALA A 21 -10.70 -55.22 26.35
CA ALA A 21 -11.38 -55.36 25.05
C ALA A 21 -10.78 -54.49 23.91
N PHE A 22 -9.76 -53.67 24.20
CA PHE A 22 -9.05 -52.87 23.19
C PHE A 22 -7.70 -53.50 22.86
N GLY A 23 -7.73 -54.73 22.34
CA GLY A 23 -6.63 -55.21 21.51
C GLY A 23 -6.88 -54.67 20.11
N ASP A 24 -6.03 -53.76 19.65
CA ASP A 24 -5.93 -53.34 18.25
C ASP A 24 -6.88 -52.24 17.73
N LEU A 25 -7.41 -51.37 18.60
CA LEU A 25 -7.94 -50.08 18.15
C LEU A 25 -7.00 -48.97 18.57
N ASP A 26 -6.40 -48.33 17.56
CA ASP A 26 -5.49 -47.19 17.63
C ASP A 26 -6.18 -45.96 18.24
N LEU A 27 -6.49 -46.06 19.53
CA LEU A 27 -7.11 -45.02 20.36
C LEU A 27 -6.12 -43.90 20.73
N VAL A 28 -5.01 -43.81 20.00
CA VAL A 28 -4.00 -42.74 20.11
C VAL A 28 -4.30 -41.60 19.12
N LEU A 29 -5.17 -41.82 18.11
CA LEU A 29 -5.44 -40.83 17.07
C LEU A 29 -6.60 -39.86 17.35
N LEU A 30 -7.34 -40.00 18.45
CA LEU A 30 -8.55 -39.19 18.70
C LEU A 30 -8.48 -38.25 19.92
N GLN A 31 -7.36 -38.21 20.63
CA GLN A 31 -7.19 -37.34 21.81
C GLN A 31 -6.52 -36.00 21.47
N GLU A 32 -5.63 -35.97 20.47
CA GLU A 32 -4.89 -34.75 20.08
C GLU A 32 -5.79 -33.69 19.42
N ASP A 33 -6.88 -34.10 18.77
CA ASP A 33 -7.73 -33.20 17.98
C ASP A 33 -8.82 -32.46 18.80
N LEU A 34 -9.05 -32.85 20.07
CA LEU A 34 -10.23 -32.37 20.81
C LEU A 34 -9.94 -31.27 21.84
N PHE A 35 -8.69 -31.04 22.26
CA PHE A 35 -8.39 -30.06 23.33
C PHE A 35 -7.10 -29.22 23.18
N GLY A 36 -6.42 -29.21 22.02
CA GLY A 36 -5.17 -28.44 21.87
C GLY A 36 -4.72 -28.08 20.44
N ILE A 37 -5.13 -26.90 19.95
CA ILE A 37 -4.25 -25.89 19.32
C ILE A 37 -3.29 -26.37 18.20
N ARG A 38 -3.81 -26.57 16.99
CA ARG A 38 -3.11 -26.12 15.77
C ARG A 38 -4.15 -25.50 14.84
N ALA A 39 -4.28 -24.18 14.83
CA ALA A 39 -4.90 -23.54 13.69
C ALA A 39 -4.05 -23.94 12.46
N PRO A 40 -4.60 -24.62 11.43
CA PRO A 40 -3.82 -25.10 10.30
C PRO A 40 -3.18 -23.96 9.53
N VAL A 41 -3.68 -22.73 9.70
CA VAL A 41 -3.11 -21.49 9.18
C VAL A 41 -2.89 -20.55 10.37
N ASN A 42 -1.83 -19.74 10.32
CA ASN A 42 -1.52 -18.69 11.30
C ASN A 42 -0.92 -17.47 10.59
N ILE A 43 -0.99 -16.33 11.27
CA ILE A 43 -0.42 -15.07 10.81
C ILE A 43 0.65 -14.64 11.81
N SER A 44 1.86 -14.33 11.36
CA SER A 44 2.92 -13.71 12.14
C SER A 44 2.87 -12.20 11.96
N VAL A 45 2.68 -11.49 13.08
CA VAL A 45 2.82 -10.04 13.19
C VAL A 45 3.78 -9.82 14.36
N ASP A 46 5.06 -9.92 14.09
CA ASP A 46 6.14 -10.01 15.07
C ASP A 46 6.81 -8.65 15.36
N LEU A 47 6.65 -7.69 14.45
CA LEU A 47 7.15 -6.34 14.65
C LEU A 47 6.16 -5.48 15.45
N PRO A 48 6.64 -4.61 16.34
CA PRO A 48 5.78 -3.64 17.01
C PRO A 48 5.24 -2.57 16.06
N ILE A 49 6.01 -2.23 15.02
CA ILE A 49 5.71 -1.22 14.00
C ILE A 49 6.22 -1.77 12.66
N PHE A 50 5.37 -1.75 11.64
CA PHE A 50 5.70 -2.16 10.27
C PHE A 50 5.94 -0.95 9.38
N THR A 51 6.86 -1.09 8.45
CA THR A 51 7.18 -0.13 7.39
C THR A 51 7.08 -0.81 6.02
N ASP A 52 7.26 -0.07 4.93
CA ASP A 52 7.17 -0.59 3.56
C ASP A 52 8.17 -1.73 3.27
N ALA A 53 9.29 -1.77 3.98
CA ALA A 53 10.31 -2.79 3.83
C ALA A 53 9.99 -4.10 4.57
N ASP A 54 9.02 -4.07 5.48
CA ASP A 54 8.70 -5.19 6.35
C ASP A 54 7.70 -6.15 5.71
N LYS A 55 7.66 -7.38 6.26
CA LYS A 55 6.81 -8.44 5.76
C LYS A 55 5.96 -9.06 6.84
N ILE A 56 4.70 -9.33 6.52
CA ILE A 56 3.80 -10.17 7.31
C ILE A 56 3.86 -11.58 6.75
N VAL A 57 3.99 -12.58 7.63
CA VAL A 57 4.16 -13.98 7.22
C VAL A 57 2.92 -14.77 7.58
N ILE A 58 2.29 -15.40 6.58
CA ILE A 58 1.22 -16.38 6.78
C ILE A 58 1.84 -17.77 6.68
N TYR A 59 1.64 -18.62 7.66
CA TYR A 59 2.26 -19.95 7.69
C TYR A 59 1.33 -20.98 8.29
N GLY A 60 1.56 -22.24 7.96
CA GLY A 60 0.66 -23.29 8.40
C GLY A 60 0.94 -24.64 7.75
N ASN A 61 0.04 -25.58 8.01
CA ASN A 61 0.01 -26.88 7.38
C ASN A 61 -1.43 -27.16 6.90
N VAL A 62 -1.60 -27.44 5.61
CA VAL A 62 -2.90 -27.82 5.03
C VAL A 62 -2.85 -29.24 4.49
N SER A 63 -3.87 -30.05 4.77
CA SER A 63 -3.89 -31.47 4.37
C SER A 63 -4.18 -31.70 2.88
N ILE A 64 -4.77 -30.71 2.21
CA ILE A 64 -5.11 -30.71 0.78
C ILE A 64 -4.84 -29.32 0.19
N GLU A 65 -4.79 -29.23 -1.14
CA GLU A 65 -4.75 -27.93 -1.81
C GLU A 65 -5.94 -27.07 -1.39
N THR A 66 -5.65 -25.86 -0.90
CA THR A 66 -6.63 -24.96 -0.26
C THR A 66 -6.43 -23.55 -0.79
N ILE A 67 -7.52 -22.82 -1.00
CA ILE A 67 -7.49 -21.39 -1.35
C ILE A 67 -7.64 -20.59 -0.06
N LEU A 68 -6.69 -19.71 0.21
CA LEU A 68 -6.73 -18.73 1.28
C LEU A 68 -7.14 -17.38 0.71
N GLN A 69 -8.17 -16.76 1.26
CA GLN A 69 -8.49 -15.37 0.95
C GLN A 69 -7.81 -14.47 1.98
N VAL A 70 -6.91 -13.62 1.50
CA VAL A 70 -6.14 -12.68 2.32
C VAL A 70 -6.70 -11.29 2.15
N MET A 71 -7.00 -10.62 3.25
CA MET A 71 -7.56 -9.28 3.27
C MET A 71 -6.77 -8.36 4.20
N ILE A 72 -6.54 -7.12 3.75
CA ILE A 72 -6.02 -6.04 4.60
C ILE A 72 -7.06 -4.93 4.65
N ILE A 73 -7.41 -4.53 5.86
CA ILE A 73 -8.40 -3.51 6.16
C ILE A 73 -7.69 -2.33 6.83
N ASP A 74 -7.99 -1.13 6.34
CA ASP A 74 -7.44 0.12 6.86
C ASP A 74 -8.11 0.57 8.18
N PRO A 75 -7.60 1.63 8.84
CA PRO A 75 -8.20 2.11 10.07
C PRO A 75 -9.62 2.70 9.91
N ASP A 76 -10.06 3.00 8.69
CA ASP A 76 -11.43 3.47 8.35
C ASP A 76 -12.33 2.32 7.88
N GLU A 77 -11.93 1.06 8.13
CA GLU A 77 -12.63 -0.16 7.74
C GLU A 77 -12.75 -0.40 6.22
N LYS A 78 -11.94 0.29 5.41
CA LYS A 78 -11.87 0.08 3.97
C LYS A 78 -10.91 -1.07 3.63
N VAL A 79 -11.36 -1.93 2.73
CA VAL A 79 -10.55 -3.03 2.19
C VAL A 79 -9.49 -2.47 1.21
N ILE A 80 -8.21 -2.66 1.55
CA ILE A 80 -7.05 -2.31 0.71
C ILE A 80 -6.61 -3.50 -0.14
N LEU A 81 -6.52 -4.66 0.48
CA LEU A 81 -6.16 -5.92 -0.16
C LEU A 81 -7.32 -6.88 -0.05
N ASN A 82 -7.64 -7.57 -1.14
CA ASN A 82 -8.49 -8.77 -1.14
C ASN A 82 -7.97 -9.69 -2.25
N LYS A 83 -7.30 -10.78 -1.87
CA LYS A 83 -6.62 -11.68 -2.82
C LYS A 83 -6.76 -13.13 -2.42
N ASP A 84 -7.08 -13.97 -3.39
CA ASP A 84 -7.07 -15.43 -3.25
C ASP A 84 -5.66 -15.98 -3.54
N VAL A 85 -5.19 -16.86 -2.67
CA VAL A 85 -3.87 -17.51 -2.74
C VAL A 85 -4.06 -19.02 -2.66
N THR A 86 -3.64 -19.73 -3.70
CA THR A 86 -3.68 -21.20 -3.72
C THR A 86 -2.45 -21.77 -2.99
N ILE A 87 -2.70 -22.59 -1.98
CA ILE A 87 -1.67 -23.26 -1.18
C ILE A 87 -1.74 -24.77 -1.42
N GLN A 88 -0.57 -25.37 -1.69
CA GLN A 88 -0.42 -26.81 -1.89
C GLN A 88 -0.49 -27.58 -0.57
N ALA A 89 -0.83 -28.87 -0.62
CA ALA A 89 -0.86 -29.73 0.57
C ALA A 89 0.53 -29.81 1.24
N GLY A 90 0.56 -29.70 2.56
CA GLY A 90 1.77 -29.73 3.39
C GLY A 90 2.02 -28.42 4.14
N ASP A 91 3.24 -28.28 4.64
CA ASP A 91 3.70 -27.05 5.30
C ASP A 91 3.89 -25.94 4.27
N PHE A 92 3.44 -24.73 4.60
CA PHE A 92 3.58 -23.58 3.73
C PHE A 92 3.97 -22.32 4.48
N THR A 93 4.52 -21.38 3.72
CA THR A 93 4.81 -20.02 4.16
C THR A 93 4.53 -19.09 2.99
N TYR A 94 3.80 -18.01 3.25
CA TYR A 94 3.44 -16.99 2.29
C TYR A 94 3.75 -15.61 2.87
N ASP A 95 4.63 -14.89 2.20
CA ASP A 95 5.10 -13.59 2.63
C ASP A 95 4.30 -12.47 1.94
N ILE A 96 3.91 -11.47 2.72
CA ILE A 96 3.23 -10.25 2.26
C ILE A 96 4.18 -9.10 2.55
N VAL A 97 4.75 -8.50 1.51
CA VAL A 97 5.58 -7.29 1.64
C VAL A 97 4.64 -6.09 1.73
N ILE A 98 4.78 -5.29 2.79
CA ILE A 98 3.83 -4.20 3.08
C ILE A 98 3.90 -3.12 2.01
N GLY A 99 5.10 -2.78 1.54
CA GLY A 99 5.33 -1.75 0.51
C GLY A 99 4.76 -2.08 -0.88
N ASP A 100 4.30 -3.30 -1.12
CA ASP A 100 3.60 -3.66 -2.36
C ASP A 100 2.14 -3.13 -2.38
N TYR A 101 1.65 -2.63 -1.24
CA TYR A 101 0.29 -2.14 -1.07
C TYR A 101 0.27 -0.68 -0.65
N ASP A 102 -0.65 0.10 -1.23
CA ASP A 102 -0.81 1.52 -0.92
C ASP A 102 -1.63 1.72 0.36
N LEU A 103 -0.96 1.62 1.52
CA LEU A 103 -1.59 1.82 2.83
C LEU A 103 -1.84 3.31 3.14
N GLY A 104 -1.12 4.23 2.49
CA GLY A 104 -1.39 5.67 2.43
C GLY A 104 -1.16 6.49 3.72
N ARG A 105 -1.27 5.91 4.92
CA ARG A 105 -1.11 6.63 6.20
C ARG A 105 -0.68 5.72 7.35
N SER A 106 -0.03 6.28 8.38
CA SER A 106 0.25 5.54 9.61
C SER A 106 -1.04 5.23 10.38
N GLY A 107 -1.13 4.04 10.98
CA GLY A 107 -2.30 3.65 11.75
C GLY A 107 -2.38 2.17 12.07
N HIS A 108 -3.49 1.77 12.71
CA HIS A 108 -3.78 0.36 12.99
C HIS A 108 -4.56 -0.27 11.84
N TYR A 109 -3.97 -1.29 11.26
CA TYR A 109 -4.55 -2.10 10.19
C TYR A 109 -4.92 -3.47 10.73
N TYR A 110 -5.86 -4.12 10.05
CA TYR A 110 -6.19 -5.51 10.29
C TYR A 110 -5.81 -6.33 9.08
N ILE A 111 -5.10 -7.43 9.29
CA ILE A 111 -4.96 -8.48 8.29
C ILE A 111 -5.88 -9.64 8.70
N SER A 112 -6.68 -10.13 7.77
CA SER A 112 -7.42 -11.37 7.93
C SER A 112 -7.11 -12.38 6.85
N VAL A 113 -7.13 -13.65 7.25
CA VAL A 113 -7.00 -14.79 6.36
C VAL A 113 -8.20 -15.68 6.60
N SER A 114 -9.04 -15.79 5.58
CA SER A 114 -10.20 -16.69 5.57
C SER A 114 -9.90 -17.92 4.72
N TYR A 115 -10.30 -19.09 5.24
CA TYR A 115 -10.23 -20.35 4.51
C TYR A 115 -11.32 -21.28 5.04
N ASN A 116 -12.02 -21.95 4.12
CA ASN A 116 -13.21 -22.75 4.44
C ASN A 116 -14.23 -21.95 5.28
N GLU A 117 -14.37 -22.28 6.57
CA GLU A 117 -15.27 -21.61 7.54
C GLU A 117 -14.48 -20.93 8.68
N SER A 118 -13.16 -20.88 8.58
CA SER A 118 -12.27 -20.28 9.57
C SER A 118 -11.74 -18.95 9.09
N GLU A 119 -11.71 -17.96 9.99
CA GLU A 119 -11.10 -16.67 9.76
C GLU A 119 -10.13 -16.36 10.90
N ILE A 120 -8.93 -15.93 10.54
CA ILE A 120 -7.90 -15.50 11.49
C ILE A 120 -7.62 -14.05 11.22
N THR A 121 -7.78 -13.21 12.24
CA THR A 121 -7.55 -11.76 12.13
C THR A 121 -6.49 -11.31 13.11
N LYS A 122 -5.53 -10.51 12.66
CA LYS A 122 -4.53 -9.86 13.49
C LYS A 122 -4.45 -8.38 13.20
N GLN A 123 -4.25 -7.60 14.26
CA GLN A 123 -3.99 -6.18 14.17
C GLN A 123 -2.48 -5.93 14.09
N PHE A 124 -2.07 -4.98 13.27
CA PHE A 124 -0.70 -4.48 13.22
C PHE A 124 -0.70 -2.96 13.09
N PHE A 125 0.38 -2.31 13.55
CA PHE A 125 0.56 -0.88 13.35
C PHE A 125 1.52 -0.65 12.19
N TYR A 126 1.08 0.12 11.20
CA TYR A 126 1.89 0.54 10.07
C TYR A 126 2.32 2.00 10.26
N ASP A 127 3.58 2.27 9.99
CA ASP A 127 4.15 3.61 9.94
C ASP A 127 4.54 3.95 8.50
N SER A 128 3.82 4.88 7.88
CA SER A 128 4.14 5.39 6.55
C SER A 128 5.35 6.33 6.54
N GLY A 129 6.03 6.51 7.68
CA GLY A 129 7.13 7.46 7.85
C GLY A 129 6.67 8.92 7.81
N HIS A 130 5.36 9.18 7.73
CA HIS A 130 4.80 10.52 7.89
C HIS A 130 4.87 10.93 9.36
N ASN A 131 5.69 11.96 9.62
CA ASN A 131 6.00 12.44 10.95
C ASN A 131 4.74 12.72 11.80
N VAL A 132 4.65 12.07 12.97
CA VAL A 132 3.57 12.21 13.97
C VAL A 132 3.49 13.60 14.63
N ASN A 133 4.31 14.56 14.19
CA ASN A 133 4.17 15.96 14.55
C ASN A 133 3.57 16.74 13.37
N PRO A 134 2.24 16.87 13.27
CA PRO A 134 1.67 17.85 12.38
C PRO A 134 2.06 19.23 12.94
N MET A 135 2.92 19.97 12.24
CA MET A 135 2.57 21.39 12.13
C MET A 135 1.23 21.39 11.41
N LYS A 136 0.16 21.43 12.22
CA LYS A 136 -1.20 21.72 11.78
C LYS A 136 -1.17 23.11 11.13
N VAL A 137 -0.77 23.15 9.88
CA VAL A 137 -1.38 24.05 8.91
C VAL A 137 -2.38 23.15 8.21
N ASP A 138 -3.61 23.23 8.71
CA ASP A 138 -4.78 22.88 7.94
C ASP A 138 -4.74 23.73 6.67
N SER A 139 -4.11 23.22 5.62
CA SER A 139 -4.49 23.57 4.27
C SER A 139 -5.56 22.57 3.87
N GLY A 140 -6.77 22.75 4.41
CA GLY A 140 -8.03 22.22 3.88
C GLY A 140 -8.34 22.79 2.49
N ILE A 141 -7.31 22.90 1.66
CA ILE A 141 -7.40 23.08 0.23
C ILE A 141 -7.02 21.73 -0.31
N GLU A 142 -8.04 21.02 -0.80
CA GLU A 142 -7.97 19.82 -1.62
C GLU A 142 -6.64 19.82 -2.38
N SER A 143 -5.70 19.00 -1.91
CA SER A 143 -4.41 18.86 -2.57
C SER A 143 -4.71 18.33 -3.96
N LEU A 144 -4.49 19.18 -4.96
CA LEU A 144 -4.66 18.85 -6.38
C LEU A 144 -4.01 17.49 -6.64
N THR A 145 -4.70 16.62 -7.38
CA THR A 145 -4.10 15.33 -7.75
C THR A 145 -2.83 15.59 -8.57
N GLU A 146 -1.89 14.65 -8.55
CA GLU A 146 -0.62 14.79 -9.30
C GLU A 146 -0.88 15.14 -10.79
N SER A 147 -1.92 14.54 -11.37
CA SER A 147 -2.40 14.82 -12.73
C SER A 147 -2.84 16.28 -12.91
N ASP A 148 -3.57 16.85 -11.94
CA ASP A 148 -4.02 18.25 -11.99
C ASP A 148 -2.85 19.21 -11.88
N GLN A 149 -1.87 18.90 -11.03
CA GLN A 149 -0.66 19.70 -10.85
C GLN A 149 0.18 19.73 -12.13
N ILE A 150 0.38 18.58 -12.78
CA ILE A 150 1.09 18.50 -14.07
C ILE A 150 0.34 19.31 -15.14
N THR A 151 -0.99 19.21 -15.18
CA THR A 151 -1.83 19.94 -16.15
C THR A 151 -1.72 21.45 -15.96
N ILE A 152 -1.84 21.94 -14.72
CA ILE A 152 -1.74 23.37 -14.40
C ILE A 152 -0.34 23.90 -14.74
N PHE A 153 0.70 23.14 -14.41
CA PHE A 153 2.07 23.51 -14.73
C PHE A 153 2.31 23.62 -16.24
N ALA A 154 1.77 22.68 -17.03
CA ALA A 154 1.87 22.70 -18.48
C ALA A 154 1.18 23.94 -19.09
N ILE A 155 -0.03 24.28 -18.62
CA ILE A 155 -0.76 25.47 -19.07
C ILE A 155 0.01 26.74 -18.73
N ALA A 156 0.53 26.84 -17.51
CA ALA A 156 1.34 27.99 -17.08
C ALA A 156 2.60 28.16 -17.95
N ALA A 157 3.30 27.06 -18.25
CA ALA A 157 4.48 27.07 -19.11
C ALA A 157 4.16 27.58 -20.53
N ILE A 158 3.05 27.13 -21.13
CA ILE A 158 2.62 27.58 -22.45
C ILE A 158 2.34 29.10 -22.46
N ILE A 159 1.67 29.61 -21.43
CA ILE A 159 1.37 31.05 -21.30
C ILE A 159 2.66 31.87 -21.22
N ILE A 160 3.64 31.44 -20.40
CA ILE A 160 4.92 32.13 -20.25
C ILE A 160 5.69 32.13 -21.57
N ILE A 161 5.78 30.98 -22.25
CA ILE A 161 6.44 30.88 -23.56
C ILE A 161 5.77 31.80 -24.58
N GLY A 162 4.43 31.81 -24.62
CA GLY A 162 3.66 32.71 -25.49
C GLY A 162 3.94 34.19 -25.20
N ALA A 163 4.02 34.57 -23.92
CA ALA A 163 4.37 35.93 -23.52
C ALA A 163 5.80 36.32 -23.95
N LEU A 164 6.77 35.42 -23.79
CA LEU A 164 8.16 35.65 -24.23
C LEU A 164 8.26 35.84 -25.75
N ILE A 165 7.58 35.00 -26.53
CA ILE A 165 7.52 35.15 -27.99
C ILE A 165 6.86 36.48 -28.36
N PHE A 166 5.76 36.85 -27.70
CA PHE A 166 5.09 38.12 -27.93
C PHE A 166 5.99 39.32 -27.64
N LEU A 167 6.76 39.30 -26.55
CA LEU A 167 7.72 40.36 -26.23
C LEU A 167 8.88 40.39 -27.24
N ALA A 168 9.41 39.23 -27.58
CA ALA A 168 10.52 39.09 -28.52
C ALA A 168 10.14 39.35 -29.99
N ARG A 169 8.84 39.49 -30.30
CA ARG A 169 8.36 39.68 -31.69
C ARG A 169 9.07 40.82 -32.41
N GLY A 170 9.32 41.93 -31.73
CA GLY A 170 10.01 43.09 -32.30
C GLY A 170 11.49 42.80 -32.60
N SER A 171 12.13 41.90 -31.85
CA SER A 171 13.53 41.51 -32.05
C SER A 171 13.69 40.60 -33.28
N PHE A 172 12.77 39.64 -33.46
CA PHE A 172 12.80 38.69 -34.58
C PHE A 172 12.23 39.26 -35.89
N ILE A 173 11.19 40.11 -35.82
CA ILE A 173 10.47 40.60 -37.01
C ILE A 173 11.05 41.93 -37.53
N ARG A 174 11.92 42.61 -36.76
CA ARG A 174 12.55 43.84 -37.22
C ARG A 174 13.42 43.57 -38.45
N LYS A 175 13.05 44.20 -39.58
CA LYS A 175 13.93 44.31 -40.75
C LYS A 175 15.22 45.01 -40.32
N LYS A 176 16.35 44.33 -40.52
CA LYS A 176 17.68 44.91 -40.30
C LYS A 176 17.86 46.07 -41.28
N THR A 177 18.26 47.23 -40.78
CA THR A 177 18.59 48.37 -41.63
C THR A 177 19.97 48.17 -42.26
N GLU A 178 20.30 48.97 -43.28
CA GLU A 178 21.65 48.98 -43.87
C GLU A 178 22.74 49.27 -42.83
N TYR A 179 22.40 50.10 -41.83
CA TYR A 179 23.24 50.33 -40.67
C TYR A 179 23.42 49.06 -39.82
N ASP A 180 22.38 48.25 -39.59
CA ASP A 180 22.48 47.00 -38.81
C ASP A 180 23.35 45.93 -39.50
N ILE A 181 23.35 45.88 -40.82
CA ILE A 181 24.04 44.85 -41.63
C ILE A 181 25.51 45.22 -41.91
N GLY A 182 25.81 46.50 -42.15
CA GLY A 182 27.15 46.96 -42.52
C GLY A 182 28.14 47.03 -41.34
N GLU A 183 29.42 46.80 -41.63
CA GLU A 183 30.54 47.05 -40.70
C GLU A 183 30.97 48.52 -40.76
N TRP A 184 30.22 49.37 -40.07
CA TRP A 184 30.52 50.79 -39.98
C TRP A 184 31.55 51.08 -38.87
N GLU A 185 32.49 51.98 -39.13
CA GLU A 185 33.48 52.42 -38.14
C GLU A 185 32.83 53.06 -36.90
N SER A 186 31.64 53.66 -37.03
CA SER A 186 30.86 54.16 -35.88
C SER A 186 30.35 53.07 -34.94
N LYS A 187 30.27 51.80 -35.38
CA LYS A 187 29.98 50.67 -34.49
C LYS A 187 31.21 50.22 -33.70
N LYS A 188 32.41 50.43 -34.25
CA LYS A 188 33.69 50.04 -33.62
C LYS A 188 34.17 51.09 -32.61
N ASN A 189 33.77 52.35 -32.79
CA ASN A 189 34.18 53.44 -31.91
C ASN A 189 32.99 54.35 -31.54
N ARG A 190 32.63 54.36 -30.24
CA ARG A 190 31.52 55.16 -29.68
C ARG A 190 31.69 56.68 -29.85
N ASP A 191 32.90 57.16 -30.11
CA ASP A 191 33.20 58.59 -30.23
C ASP A 191 33.29 59.07 -31.69
N TYR A 192 33.14 58.16 -32.67
CA TYR A 192 33.34 58.46 -34.08
C TYR A 192 32.39 59.52 -34.63
N GLU A 193 31.12 59.50 -34.20
CA GLU A 193 30.08 60.43 -34.65
C GLU A 193 30.24 61.84 -34.08
N LYS A 194 31.00 62.02 -32.98
CA LYS A 194 31.11 63.31 -32.29
C LYS A 194 32.04 64.31 -33.01
N TYR A 195 32.94 63.84 -33.87
CA TYR A 195 34.01 64.67 -34.45
C TYR A 195 34.05 64.71 -35.98
N HIS A 196 33.05 64.16 -36.67
CA HIS A 196 32.98 64.14 -38.14
C HIS A 196 31.73 64.83 -38.71
N SER A 197 31.04 65.66 -37.93
CA SER A 197 30.02 66.54 -38.50
C SER A 197 30.71 67.71 -39.21
N GLU A 198 30.47 67.84 -40.52
CA GLU A 198 30.81 69.03 -41.30
C GLU A 198 29.85 70.17 -40.91
N TRP A 199 30.18 70.86 -39.82
CA TRP A 199 29.72 72.24 -39.58
C TRP A 199 30.87 73.19 -39.91
#